data_AF-A0A7X7QJG6-F1
#
_entry.id   AF-A0A7X7QJG6-F1
#
_cell.length_a   1.000
_cell.length_b   1.000
_cell.length_c   1.000
_cell.angle_alpha   90.00
_cell.angle_beta   90.00
_cell.angle_gamma   90.00
#
_symmetry.space_group_name_H-M   'P 1'
#
loop_
_entity.id
_entity.type
_entity.pdbx_description
1 polymer ?
#
loop_
_entity_poly.entity_id
_entity_poly.type
_entity_poly.pdbx_seq_one_letter_code
_entity_poly.pdbx_strand_id
1 'polypeptide(L)'
;QWTAENDIWMDLLGDTRINALAAYDWVHATMTPEERRAFLLPVLDYISKAQPGGEYTFRRTIGGPQDGNYGERALMYFAGLAGHGDGIDDARCDDFLRRGAALFVEMMDHRERTSAGSGLLSAITVTYSFGAYPNATFLFLHSWKAAFGDDLSTRWTQMADYPTWFDYAMIRKRPGEGFLYFGWGDVGHSTNASSGGLMYDHLAQSIHFYGRRFPEKARRAYAVLAELPARHHVFGSTYPFVPFLLTGFDPASVSQPVEPLPEAPYFHAPSFGLLVMRSGRGPKDTYVSFRCGSSLANHQHYDELSFVIYKEGFLALDAGSRTETDHHHAYAAQSVAHNTILIHEPDEPMPYFWRAWSYKPDGKTYPNHGGQKDKTAARLLALEDGPGYVYAAADATRSYAETKSREVVRQVVYIRPDHVVIYDRVASVKDSQTKQFLLHLQNRPEAIGEQRFRAENGGQLFIETLLPEQAAIHLEGGPGREFWASGRNWELEGGADWEKQYKVTGRWRLEISTPAPVASCRFLHVLHAAAPSTAVPPAAARVTTDAEDGVRLVDAQGRPWTVWFRRDGEVACRLQAPSPVPPPAAPAP
;
A
#
# COMPACT_ATOMS: atom_id res chain seq x y z
N GLN A 1 8.76 26.82 22.57
CA GLN A 1 8.52 26.67 24.02
C GLN A 1 7.09 26.27 24.33
N TRP A 2 6.09 27.14 24.18
CA TRP A 2 4.68 26.83 24.53
C TRP A 2 4.17 25.48 23.97
N THR A 3 4.42 25.17 22.70
CA THR A 3 4.06 23.89 22.07
C THR A 3 4.69 22.68 22.79
N ALA A 4 5.95 22.82 23.22
CA ALA A 4 6.68 21.77 23.95
C ALA A 4 6.12 21.60 25.37
N GLU A 5 5.87 22.71 26.07
CA GLU A 5 5.31 22.72 27.43
C GLU A 5 3.91 22.07 27.51
N ASN A 6 3.17 22.09 26.40
CA ASN A 6 1.82 21.54 26.30
C ASN A 6 1.77 20.17 25.61
N ASP A 7 2.92 19.56 25.30
CA ASP A 7 3.02 18.25 24.63
C ASP A 7 2.20 18.18 23.32
N ILE A 8 2.20 19.28 22.57
CA ILE A 8 1.47 19.41 21.31
C ILE A 8 2.36 18.91 20.16
N TRP A 9 1.74 18.30 19.15
CA TRP A 9 2.41 17.96 17.90
C TRP A 9 2.98 19.23 17.26
N MET A 10 4.29 19.24 17.03
CA MET A 10 4.90 20.26 16.19
C MET A 10 4.35 20.18 14.76
N ASP A 11 4.50 21.28 14.02
CA ASP A 11 4.31 21.28 12.57
C ASP A 11 5.04 20.08 11.97
N LEU A 12 4.25 19.27 11.27
CA LEU A 12 4.56 17.90 10.94
C LEU A 12 5.76 17.80 10.01
N LEU A 13 6.06 18.84 9.21
CA LEU A 13 7.02 18.79 8.09
C LEU A 13 8.06 19.93 8.04
N GLY A 14 7.94 20.95 8.90
CA GLY A 14 8.91 22.06 8.92
C GLY A 14 8.79 23.05 7.76
N ASP A 15 7.75 22.95 6.94
CA ASP A 15 7.63 23.64 5.65
C ASP A 15 7.84 25.16 5.77
N THR A 16 7.20 25.81 6.73
CA THR A 16 7.33 27.26 6.95
C THR A 16 8.76 27.67 7.31
N ARG A 17 9.47 26.85 8.09
CA ARG A 17 10.85 27.11 8.53
C ARG A 17 11.83 26.90 7.36
N ILE A 18 11.61 25.88 6.54
CA ILE A 18 12.39 25.66 5.31
C ILE A 18 12.20 26.83 4.34
N ASN A 19 10.96 27.29 4.13
CA ASN A 19 10.68 28.46 3.30
C ASN A 19 11.37 29.74 3.83
N ALA A 20 11.37 29.95 5.15
CA ALA A 20 12.05 31.10 5.76
C ALA A 20 13.58 31.03 5.57
N LEU A 21 14.17 29.84 5.71
CA LEU A 21 15.60 29.61 5.46
C LEU A 21 15.97 29.81 3.99
N ALA A 22 15.12 29.37 3.05
CA ALA A 22 15.32 29.63 1.62
C ALA A 22 15.23 31.14 1.31
N ALA A 23 14.27 31.84 1.92
CA ALA A 23 14.16 33.28 1.77
C ALA A 23 15.40 34.00 2.31
N TYR A 24 15.88 33.62 3.50
CA TYR A 24 17.10 34.14 4.10
C TYR A 24 18.30 34.04 3.16
N ASP A 25 18.54 32.85 2.60
CA ASP A 25 19.62 32.58 1.64
C ASP A 25 19.51 33.49 0.40
N TRP A 26 18.31 33.62 -0.17
CA TRP A 26 18.11 34.35 -1.42
C TRP A 26 18.15 35.87 -1.29
N VAL A 27 17.73 36.43 -0.15
CA VAL A 27 17.80 37.89 0.07
C VAL A 27 19.04 38.32 0.86
N HIS A 28 19.92 37.37 1.21
CA HIS A 28 21.09 37.55 2.06
C HIS A 28 21.93 38.79 1.72
N ALA A 29 22.22 38.98 0.44
CA ALA A 29 23.02 40.10 -0.07
C ALA A 29 22.42 41.49 0.20
N THR A 30 21.11 41.56 0.46
CA THR A 30 20.38 42.80 0.74
C THR A 30 20.19 43.06 2.23
N MET A 31 20.45 42.08 3.08
CA MET A 31 20.29 42.19 4.54
C MET A 31 21.53 42.81 5.19
N THR A 32 21.30 43.66 6.18
CA THR A 32 22.34 44.17 7.07
C THR A 32 22.88 43.05 7.99
N PRO A 33 24.11 43.17 8.51
CA PRO A 33 24.64 42.21 9.49
C PRO A 33 23.75 42.04 10.72
N GLU A 34 23.08 43.11 11.16
CA GLU A 34 22.16 43.10 12.30
C GLU A 34 20.89 42.29 11.98
N GLU A 35 20.29 42.49 10.81
CA GLU A 35 19.13 41.72 10.36
C GLU A 35 19.45 40.23 10.22
N ARG A 36 20.63 39.91 9.68
CA ARG A 36 21.10 38.52 9.56
C ARG A 36 21.20 37.84 10.92
N ARG A 37 21.85 38.50 11.88
CA ARG A 37 21.97 37.99 13.27
C ARG A 37 20.60 37.85 13.94
N ALA A 38 19.72 38.82 13.76
CA ALA A 38 18.39 38.83 14.35
C ALA A 38 17.51 37.68 13.83
N PHE A 39 17.71 37.23 12.59
CA PHE A 39 17.03 36.07 12.04
C PHE A 39 17.71 34.75 12.40
N LEU A 40 19.02 34.62 12.13
CA LEU A 40 19.70 33.32 12.15
C LEU A 40 19.88 32.78 13.57
N LEU A 41 20.26 33.62 14.55
CA LEU A 41 20.54 33.16 15.91
C LEU A 41 19.30 32.53 16.59
N PRO A 42 18.10 33.13 16.55
CA PRO A 42 16.90 32.48 17.10
C PRO A 42 16.53 31.17 16.41
N VAL A 43 16.72 31.08 15.09
CA VAL A 43 16.46 29.84 14.34
C VAL A 43 17.41 28.73 14.78
N LEU A 44 18.71 29.02 14.88
CA LEU A 44 19.72 28.07 15.34
C LEU A 44 19.49 27.61 16.79
N ASP A 45 19.11 28.54 17.68
CA ASP A 45 18.76 28.23 19.08
C ASP A 45 17.54 27.30 19.15
N TYR A 46 16.49 27.64 18.40
CA TYR A 46 15.28 26.81 18.33
C TYR A 46 15.60 25.39 17.84
N ILE A 47 16.32 25.25 16.73
CA ILE A 47 16.67 23.95 16.16
C ILE A 47 17.49 23.13 17.16
N SER A 48 18.46 23.76 17.85
CA SER A 48 19.26 23.11 18.90
C SER A 48 18.39 22.55 20.01
N LYS A 49 17.47 23.37 20.53
CA LYS A 49 16.54 23.00 21.60
C LYS A 49 15.56 21.92 21.16
N ALA A 50 15.17 21.90 19.89
CA ALA A 50 14.21 20.94 19.32
C ALA A 50 14.82 19.57 18.97
N GLN A 51 16.14 19.41 18.91
CA GLN A 51 16.77 18.12 18.59
C GLN A 51 16.51 17.05 19.67
N PRO A 52 16.62 15.74 19.35
CA PRO A 52 16.60 14.70 20.39
C PRO A 52 17.64 15.01 21.48
N GLY A 53 17.23 14.97 22.75
CA GLY A 53 18.09 15.32 23.88
C GLY A 53 18.28 16.82 24.11
N GLY A 54 17.60 17.67 23.33
CA GLY A 54 17.52 19.12 23.57
C GLY A 54 16.52 19.50 24.66
N GLU A 55 16.38 20.81 24.89
CA GLU A 55 15.48 21.38 25.90
C GLU A 55 13.99 21.11 25.61
N TYR A 56 13.61 21.11 24.34
CA TYR A 56 12.22 20.91 23.92
C TYR A 56 11.94 19.45 23.63
N THR A 57 11.00 18.90 24.39
CA THR A 57 10.42 17.58 24.14
C THR A 57 9.12 17.75 23.36
N PHE A 58 8.99 17.03 22.25
CA PHE A 58 7.81 17.03 21.38
C PHE A 58 7.35 15.60 21.14
N ARG A 59 6.07 15.43 20.83
CA ARG A 59 5.59 14.21 20.17
C ARG A 59 6.23 14.10 18.79
N ARG A 60 6.76 12.91 18.48
CA ARG A 60 7.50 12.65 17.25
C ARG A 60 6.92 11.44 16.56
N THR A 61 6.88 11.51 15.24
CA THR A 61 6.63 10.33 14.41
C THR A 61 7.79 9.34 14.60
N ILE A 62 7.51 8.05 14.41
CA ILE A 62 8.48 6.96 14.52
C ILE A 62 8.21 6.02 13.34
N GLY A 63 9.11 5.97 12.35
CA GLY A 63 8.91 5.19 11.11
C GLY A 63 10.12 5.21 10.14
N GLY A 64 11.33 5.22 10.71
CA GLY A 64 12.59 5.81 10.22
C GLY A 64 13.08 5.59 8.78
N PRO A 65 14.16 6.28 8.35
CA PRO A 65 15.34 6.65 9.14
C PRO A 65 15.25 8.09 9.65
N GLN A 66 14.75 8.15 10.89
CA GLN A 66 14.32 9.31 11.68
C GLN A 66 13.45 10.35 10.95
N ASP A 67 12.73 9.84 9.96
CA ASP A 67 11.36 10.19 9.59
C ASP A 67 11.18 11.21 8.48
N GLY A 68 12.08 11.23 7.50
CA GLY A 68 11.64 11.45 6.11
C GLY A 68 11.12 12.85 5.75
N ASN A 69 11.62 13.89 6.46
CA ASN A 69 11.17 15.29 6.57
C ASN A 69 10.22 15.61 7.73
N TYR A 70 9.81 14.63 8.53
CA TYR A 70 8.89 14.86 9.63
C TYR A 70 9.61 15.45 10.86
N GLY A 71 9.09 16.56 11.36
CA GLY A 71 9.62 17.27 12.52
C GLY A 71 10.96 17.99 12.30
N GLU A 72 11.59 18.39 13.41
CA GLU A 72 12.64 19.43 13.41
C GLU A 72 14.05 18.93 13.08
N ARG A 73 14.26 17.63 12.89
CA ARG A 73 15.60 17.08 12.60
C ARG A 73 16.10 17.52 11.22
N ALA A 74 15.20 17.57 10.24
CA ALA A 74 15.53 17.94 8.87
C ALA A 74 16.02 19.39 8.75
N LEU A 75 15.62 20.27 9.67
CA LEU A 75 16.02 21.68 9.63
C LEU A 75 17.51 21.92 9.85
N MET A 76 18.24 20.99 10.49
CA MET A 76 19.69 21.12 10.67
C MET A 76 20.39 21.30 9.32
N TYR A 77 20.00 20.54 8.31
CA TYR A 77 20.61 20.64 6.98
C TYR A 77 20.38 22.02 6.36
N PHE A 78 19.12 22.47 6.30
CA PHE A 78 18.78 23.75 5.66
C PHE A 78 19.33 24.96 6.43
N ALA A 79 19.29 24.94 7.77
CA ALA A 79 19.82 26.03 8.58
C ALA A 79 21.35 26.08 8.54
N GLY A 80 22.00 24.92 8.59
CA GLY A 80 23.45 24.84 8.43
C GLY A 80 23.90 25.33 7.06
N LEU A 81 23.16 25.01 6.00
CA LEU A 81 23.47 25.46 4.64
C LEU A 81 23.29 26.98 4.49
N ALA A 82 22.14 27.51 4.89
CA ALA A 82 21.82 28.93 4.74
C ALA A 82 22.71 29.85 5.60
N GLY A 83 23.20 29.36 6.75
CA GLY A 83 24.11 30.10 7.63
C GLY A 83 25.60 29.84 7.39
N HIS A 84 25.97 28.99 6.43
CA HIS A 84 27.37 28.62 6.21
C HIS A 84 28.21 29.81 5.72
N GLY A 85 29.29 30.11 6.43
CA GLY A 85 30.22 31.19 6.06
C GLY A 85 29.68 32.61 6.25
N ASP A 86 28.59 32.77 7.00
CA ASP A 86 27.98 34.08 7.26
C ASP A 86 28.70 34.88 8.36
N GLY A 87 29.64 34.25 9.09
CA GLY A 87 30.33 34.85 10.23
C GLY A 87 29.45 34.95 11.47
N ILE A 88 28.35 34.20 11.51
CA ILE A 88 27.35 34.18 12.58
C ILE A 88 27.25 32.74 13.09
N ASP A 89 27.91 32.46 14.21
CA ASP A 89 27.92 31.13 14.85
C ASP A 89 28.28 30.00 13.86
N ASP A 90 29.27 30.25 13.00
CA ASP A 90 29.69 29.33 11.93
C ASP A 90 29.95 27.91 12.43
N ALA A 91 30.50 27.77 13.64
CA ALA A 91 30.74 26.47 14.26
C ALA A 91 29.45 25.65 14.44
N ARG A 92 28.34 26.29 14.80
CA ARG A 92 27.04 25.62 14.92
C ARG A 92 26.42 25.34 13.56
N CYS A 93 26.53 26.27 12.61
CA CYS A 93 26.08 26.06 11.23
C CYS A 93 26.80 24.86 10.59
N ASP A 94 28.11 24.74 10.78
CA ASP A 94 28.91 23.64 10.25
C ASP A 94 28.55 22.29 10.90
N ASP A 95 28.32 22.24 12.21
CA ASP A 95 27.81 21.05 12.90
C ASP A 95 26.44 20.63 12.33
N PHE A 96 25.53 21.60 12.19
CA PHE A 96 24.19 21.38 11.68
C PHE A 96 24.20 20.86 10.25
N LEU A 97 25.01 21.46 9.38
CA LEU A 97 25.14 21.04 7.99
C LEU A 97 25.66 19.61 7.89
N ARG A 98 26.69 19.25 8.68
CA ARG A 98 27.25 17.89 8.69
C ARG A 98 26.24 16.84 9.18
N ARG A 99 25.61 17.08 10.33
CA ARG A 99 24.63 16.14 10.91
C ARG A 99 23.37 16.05 10.06
N GLY A 100 22.90 17.18 9.53
CA GLY A 100 21.77 17.25 8.62
C GLY A 100 22.02 16.53 7.30
N ALA A 101 23.17 16.75 6.67
CA ALA A 101 23.54 16.04 5.44
C ALA A 101 23.63 14.52 5.67
N ALA A 102 24.24 14.08 6.77
CA ALA A 102 24.31 12.65 7.13
C ALA A 102 22.91 12.04 7.28
N LEU A 103 21.98 12.76 7.93
CA LEU A 103 20.59 12.36 8.08
C LEU A 103 19.88 12.20 6.73
N PHE A 104 20.05 13.16 5.81
CA PHE A 104 19.44 13.08 4.49
C PHE A 104 20.02 11.94 3.63
N VAL A 105 21.33 11.68 3.72
CA VAL A 105 21.95 10.53 3.06
C VAL A 105 21.36 9.21 3.58
N GLU A 106 21.23 9.06 4.90
CA GLU A 106 20.61 7.89 5.52
C GLU A 106 19.15 7.70 5.05
N MET A 107 18.39 8.80 4.94
CA MET A 107 17.04 8.84 4.38
C MET A 107 16.99 8.38 2.93
N MET A 108 17.86 8.91 2.09
CA MET A 108 17.90 8.55 0.68
C MET A 108 18.27 7.08 0.48
N ASP A 109 19.27 6.60 1.23
CA ASP A 109 19.70 5.21 1.24
C ASP A 109 18.60 4.25 1.69
N HIS A 110 17.85 4.60 2.73
CA HIS A 110 16.71 3.80 3.15
C HIS A 110 15.63 3.76 2.06
N ARG A 111 15.27 4.90 1.46
CA ARG A 111 14.24 4.94 0.41
C ARG A 111 14.66 4.18 -0.84
N GLU A 112 15.95 4.19 -1.19
CA GLU A 112 16.46 3.39 -2.31
C GLU A 112 16.33 1.90 -2.03
N ARG A 113 16.75 1.46 -0.83
CA ARG A 113 16.59 0.06 -0.41
C ARG A 113 15.14 -0.37 -0.34
N THR A 114 14.27 0.45 0.24
CA THR A 114 12.84 0.15 0.34
C THR A 114 12.18 0.15 -1.03
N SER A 115 12.54 1.07 -1.92
CA SER A 115 12.07 1.07 -3.30
C SER A 115 12.43 -0.23 -4.01
N ALA A 116 13.68 -0.68 -3.91
CA ALA A 116 14.17 -1.87 -4.60
C ALA A 116 13.78 -1.87 -6.10
N GLY A 117 13.82 -0.69 -6.74
CA GLY A 117 13.44 -0.47 -8.14
C GLY A 117 11.92 -0.35 -8.41
N SER A 118 11.07 -0.44 -7.39
CA SER A 118 9.61 -0.32 -7.54
C SER A 118 9.10 1.12 -7.50
N GLY A 119 9.86 2.04 -6.90
CA GLY A 119 9.43 3.42 -6.63
C GLY A 119 8.58 3.59 -5.37
N LEU A 120 8.22 2.51 -4.66
CA LEU A 120 7.53 2.59 -3.37
C LEU A 120 8.51 3.09 -2.29
N LEU A 121 8.18 4.16 -1.57
CA LEU A 121 9.14 4.88 -0.72
C LEU A 121 9.36 4.28 0.67
N SER A 122 8.49 4.54 1.64
CA SER A 122 8.75 4.14 3.06
C SER A 122 7.54 3.53 3.74
N ALA A 123 6.38 3.47 3.09
CA ALA A 123 5.16 2.89 3.62
C ALA A 123 4.28 2.35 2.49
N ILE A 124 3.60 1.23 2.75
CA ILE A 124 2.58 0.68 1.85
C ILE A 124 1.35 1.60 1.74
N THR A 125 1.10 2.38 2.78
CA THR A 125 0.00 3.34 2.86
C THR A 125 0.22 4.49 1.88
N VAL A 126 -0.63 4.54 0.86
CA VAL A 126 -0.51 5.49 -0.25
C VAL A 126 -0.63 6.96 0.17
N THR A 127 -1.36 7.27 1.24
CA THR A 127 -1.52 8.67 1.70
C THR A 127 -0.21 9.25 2.22
N TYR A 128 0.67 8.44 2.82
CA TYR A 128 2.02 8.86 3.19
C TYR A 128 2.94 8.89 1.98
N SER A 129 2.90 7.82 1.17
CA SER A 129 3.76 7.69 -0.02
C SER A 129 3.52 8.78 -1.08
N PHE A 130 2.27 9.24 -1.25
CA PHE A 130 1.87 10.30 -2.18
C PHE A 130 1.73 11.67 -1.52
N GLY A 131 2.13 11.76 -0.26
CA GLY A 131 2.10 12.96 0.56
C GLY A 131 3.46 13.60 0.67
N ALA A 132 3.98 13.71 1.89
CA ALA A 132 5.14 14.53 2.17
C ALA A 132 6.49 13.91 1.76
N TYR A 133 6.58 12.59 1.63
CA TYR A 133 7.87 11.92 1.42
C TYR A 133 8.66 12.46 0.22
N PRO A 134 8.06 12.64 -0.99
CA PRO A 134 8.80 13.14 -2.14
C PRO A 134 9.40 14.54 -1.94
N ASN A 135 8.75 15.43 -1.18
CA ASN A 135 9.25 16.79 -0.93
C ASN A 135 10.63 16.76 -0.28
N ALA A 136 10.83 15.91 0.74
CA ALA A 136 12.13 15.73 1.39
C ALA A 136 13.24 15.39 0.39
N THR A 137 12.95 14.42 -0.49
CA THR A 137 13.90 13.94 -1.48
C THR A 137 14.28 15.08 -2.42
N PHE A 138 13.30 15.74 -3.02
CA PHE A 138 13.57 16.72 -4.05
C PHE A 138 14.20 18.01 -3.51
N LEU A 139 13.79 18.48 -2.33
CA LEU A 139 14.44 19.63 -1.70
C LEU A 139 15.91 19.36 -1.40
N PHE A 140 16.25 18.14 -0.95
CA PHE A 140 17.64 17.74 -0.75
C PHE A 140 18.41 17.69 -2.08
N LEU A 141 17.84 17.10 -3.13
CA LEU A 141 18.47 17.06 -4.46
C LEU A 141 18.71 18.47 -5.04
N HIS A 142 17.72 19.36 -4.94
CA HIS A 142 17.83 20.75 -5.42
C HIS A 142 18.91 21.52 -4.66
N SER A 143 18.82 21.55 -3.33
CA SER A 143 19.75 22.31 -2.49
C SER A 143 21.18 21.78 -2.58
N TRP A 144 21.38 20.46 -2.64
CA TRP A 144 22.70 19.87 -2.78
C TRP A 144 23.34 20.23 -4.12
N LYS A 145 22.59 20.10 -5.21
CA LYS A 145 23.07 20.44 -6.54
C LYS A 145 23.44 21.92 -6.64
N ALA A 146 22.63 22.79 -6.04
CA ALA A 146 22.91 24.24 -6.00
C ALA A 146 24.18 24.56 -5.19
N ALA A 147 24.33 23.96 -4.00
CA ALA A 147 25.43 24.25 -3.09
C ALA A 147 26.77 23.65 -3.53
N PHE A 148 26.76 22.44 -4.09
CA PHE A 148 27.97 21.65 -4.33
C PHE A 148 28.23 21.33 -5.81
N GLY A 149 27.29 21.64 -6.70
CA GLY A 149 27.40 21.33 -8.13
C GLY A 149 27.31 19.84 -8.49
N ASP A 150 27.05 18.96 -7.51
CA ASP A 150 26.95 17.51 -7.69
C ASP A 150 25.49 17.07 -7.90
N ASP A 151 25.25 16.21 -8.89
CA ASP A 151 23.91 15.73 -9.24
C ASP A 151 23.64 14.36 -8.60
N LEU A 152 23.05 14.39 -7.41
CA LEU A 152 22.75 13.19 -6.63
C LEU A 152 21.64 12.31 -7.24
N SER A 153 20.89 12.78 -8.24
CA SER A 153 19.92 11.94 -8.95
C SER A 153 20.59 10.78 -9.73
N THR A 154 21.91 10.85 -9.89
CA THR A 154 22.71 9.76 -10.46
C THR A 154 22.99 8.62 -9.48
N ARG A 155 22.80 8.85 -8.17
CA ARG A 155 23.11 7.88 -7.10
C ARG A 155 21.86 7.15 -6.60
N TRP A 156 20.76 7.86 -6.40
CA TRP A 156 19.50 7.27 -5.96
C TRP A 156 18.45 7.41 -7.06
N THR A 157 17.73 6.32 -7.32
CA THR A 157 16.84 6.18 -8.47
C THR A 157 15.39 5.89 -8.09
N GLN A 158 15.07 5.75 -6.81
CA GLN A 158 13.71 5.54 -6.31
C GLN A 158 12.68 6.52 -6.88
N MET A 159 13.04 7.80 -7.04
CA MET A 159 12.12 8.80 -7.60
C MET A 159 11.99 8.71 -9.14
N ALA A 160 12.91 8.02 -9.83
CA ALA A 160 12.74 7.72 -11.25
C ALA A 160 11.63 6.69 -11.47
N ASP A 161 11.48 5.70 -10.58
CA ASP A 161 10.47 4.63 -10.64
C ASP A 161 9.13 5.00 -9.98
N TYR A 162 9.12 6.05 -9.17
CA TYR A 162 7.94 6.55 -8.48
C TYR A 162 6.69 6.78 -9.39
N PRO A 163 6.80 7.27 -10.64
CA PRO A 163 5.65 7.35 -11.55
C PRO A 163 5.02 5.99 -11.87
N THR A 164 5.82 4.92 -11.92
CA THR A 164 5.33 3.55 -12.11
C THR A 164 4.56 3.09 -10.87
N TRP A 165 5.10 3.31 -9.67
CA TRP A 165 4.38 3.02 -8.43
C TRP A 165 3.03 3.74 -8.37
N PHE A 166 3.01 5.05 -8.66
CA PHE A 166 1.78 5.82 -8.68
C PHE A 166 0.76 5.28 -9.70
N ASP A 167 1.18 4.94 -10.92
CA ASP A 167 0.31 4.35 -11.95
C ASP A 167 -0.40 3.06 -11.48
N TYR A 168 0.33 2.16 -10.83
CA TYR A 168 -0.22 0.87 -10.38
C TYR A 168 -1.01 0.98 -9.08
N ALA A 169 -0.72 1.95 -8.22
CA ALA A 169 -1.52 2.19 -7.03
C ALA A 169 -2.91 2.77 -7.33
N MET A 170 -3.09 3.39 -8.51
CA MET A 170 -4.37 3.94 -8.94
C MET A 170 -5.32 2.85 -9.45
N ILE A 171 -6.44 2.70 -8.75
CA ILE A 171 -7.67 2.16 -9.33
C ILE A 171 -8.37 3.33 -10.02
N ARG A 172 -8.45 3.29 -11.35
CA ARG A 172 -8.92 4.45 -12.12
C ARG A 172 -10.43 4.62 -12.04
N LYS A 173 -10.85 5.88 -11.98
CA LYS A 173 -12.25 6.28 -12.12
C LYS A 173 -12.49 6.91 -13.49
N ARG A 174 -13.69 7.47 -13.70
CA ARG A 174 -13.96 8.27 -14.90
C ARG A 174 -13.05 9.51 -14.91
N PRO A 175 -12.69 10.03 -16.11
CA PRO A 175 -11.85 11.21 -16.22
C PRO A 175 -12.35 12.37 -15.36
N GLY A 176 -11.44 13.03 -14.63
CA GLY A 176 -11.76 14.17 -13.75
C GLY A 176 -12.26 13.82 -12.34
N GLU A 177 -12.56 12.55 -12.04
CA GLU A 177 -13.09 12.14 -10.72
C GLU A 177 -12.00 11.73 -9.70
N GLY A 178 -10.72 11.88 -10.06
CA GLY A 178 -9.59 11.37 -9.29
C GLY A 178 -9.40 9.86 -9.46
N PHE A 179 -8.87 9.19 -8.44
CA PHE A 179 -8.62 7.76 -8.41
C PHE A 179 -9.02 7.15 -7.06
N LEU A 180 -9.11 5.82 -7.02
CA LEU A 180 -9.22 5.05 -5.78
C LEU A 180 -7.90 4.32 -5.51
N TYR A 181 -7.71 3.87 -4.27
CA TYR A 181 -6.58 3.04 -3.86
C TYR A 181 -7.07 1.81 -3.05
N PHE A 182 -6.22 0.80 -2.89
CA PHE A 182 -6.62 -0.50 -2.32
C PHE A 182 -6.93 -0.48 -0.82
N GLY A 183 -6.52 0.55 -0.08
CA GLY A 183 -6.79 0.68 1.36
C GLY A 183 -5.74 0.05 2.27
N TRP A 184 -4.56 -0.31 1.75
CA TRP A 184 -3.52 -1.00 2.53
C TRP A 184 -2.93 -0.15 3.68
N GLY A 185 -2.70 -0.85 4.79
CA GLY A 185 -2.01 -0.31 5.96
C GLY A 185 -2.83 0.73 6.72
N ASP A 186 -2.12 1.63 7.40
CA ASP A 186 -2.68 2.62 8.32
C ASP A 186 -3.42 3.77 7.61
N VAL A 187 -4.50 3.46 6.89
CA VAL A 187 -5.33 4.44 6.19
C VAL A 187 -6.77 4.45 6.70
N GLY A 188 -7.39 5.61 6.71
CA GLY A 188 -8.80 5.74 7.02
C GLY A 188 -9.66 5.27 5.85
N HIS A 189 -10.51 4.27 6.05
CA HIS A 189 -11.36 3.68 5.01
C HIS A 189 -12.66 4.48 4.80
N SER A 190 -12.50 5.79 4.58
CA SER A 190 -13.63 6.70 4.33
C SER A 190 -14.28 6.42 2.97
N THR A 191 -13.51 6.57 1.91
CA THR A 191 -13.94 6.25 0.53
C THR A 191 -12.87 5.53 -0.27
N ASN A 192 -11.66 5.40 0.29
CA ASN A 192 -10.45 4.99 -0.42
C ASN A 192 -10.20 5.80 -1.71
N ALA A 193 -10.64 7.06 -1.74
CA ALA A 193 -10.47 7.95 -2.87
C ALA A 193 -9.41 9.02 -2.62
N SER A 194 -8.73 9.43 -3.68
CA SER A 194 -7.84 10.59 -3.69
C SER A 194 -7.97 11.32 -5.03
N SER A 195 -7.74 12.63 -5.00
CA SER A 195 -7.66 13.43 -6.22
C SER A 195 -6.23 13.68 -6.68
N GLY A 196 -5.22 13.21 -5.93
CA GLY A 196 -3.81 13.33 -6.31
C GLY A 196 -3.24 14.73 -6.20
N GLY A 197 -3.68 15.53 -5.24
CA GLY A 197 -3.41 16.98 -5.19
C GLY A 197 -1.93 17.39 -5.20
N LEU A 198 -1.01 16.56 -4.70
CA LEU A 198 0.43 16.83 -4.69
C LEU A 198 1.19 16.14 -5.84
N MET A 199 0.50 15.29 -6.61
CA MET A 199 1.16 14.45 -7.62
C MET A 199 1.68 15.26 -8.81
N TYR A 200 1.08 16.42 -9.08
CA TYR A 200 1.62 17.32 -10.10
C TYR A 200 3.04 17.77 -9.76
N ASP A 201 3.25 18.27 -8.54
CA ASP A 201 4.56 18.69 -8.04
C ASP A 201 5.57 17.54 -8.01
N HIS A 202 5.16 16.37 -7.54
CA HIS A 202 6.06 15.23 -7.38
C HIS A 202 6.49 14.64 -8.72
N LEU A 203 5.57 14.51 -9.68
CA LEU A 203 5.88 13.96 -11.00
C LEU A 203 6.63 14.97 -11.87
N ALA A 204 6.32 16.27 -11.76
CA ALA A 204 7.10 17.32 -12.42
C ALA A 204 8.56 17.34 -11.95
N GLN A 205 8.80 17.21 -10.64
CA GLN A 205 10.14 17.08 -10.08
C GLN A 205 10.83 15.78 -10.52
N SER A 206 10.09 14.67 -10.57
CA SER A 206 10.61 13.40 -11.10
C SER A 206 11.07 13.55 -12.56
N ILE A 207 10.28 14.22 -13.41
CA ILE A 207 10.65 14.51 -14.80
C ILE A 207 11.89 15.43 -14.86
N HIS A 208 11.92 16.50 -14.06
CA HIS A 208 13.03 17.44 -14.03
C HIS A 208 14.38 16.77 -13.75
N PHE A 209 14.45 15.91 -12.72
CA PHE A 209 15.70 15.25 -12.35
C PHE A 209 16.03 14.06 -13.24
N TYR A 210 15.05 13.22 -13.55
CA TYR A 210 15.31 11.89 -14.11
C TYR A 210 14.96 11.76 -15.60
N GLY A 211 14.16 12.67 -16.15
CA GLY A 211 13.53 12.47 -17.46
C GLY A 211 14.50 12.41 -18.64
N ARG A 212 15.61 13.16 -18.59
CA ARG A 212 16.66 13.09 -19.63
C ARG A 212 17.35 11.73 -19.66
N ARG A 213 17.59 11.12 -18.51
CA ARG A 213 18.25 9.82 -18.38
C ARG A 213 17.28 8.66 -18.60
N PHE A 214 16.02 8.84 -18.25
CA PHE A 214 14.97 7.82 -18.30
C PHE A 214 13.74 8.33 -19.09
N PRO A 215 13.83 8.50 -20.41
CA PRO A 215 12.77 9.10 -21.22
C PRO A 215 11.45 8.32 -21.14
N GLU A 216 11.49 6.98 -21.08
CA GLU A 216 10.28 6.16 -20.92
C GLU A 216 9.59 6.37 -19.56
N LYS A 217 10.35 6.58 -18.49
CA LYS A 217 9.79 6.88 -17.16
C LYS A 217 9.18 8.28 -17.12
N ALA A 218 9.81 9.26 -17.78
CA ALA A 218 9.22 10.60 -17.96
C ALA A 218 7.95 10.56 -18.80
N ARG A 219 7.92 9.77 -19.88
CA ARG A 219 6.71 9.59 -20.69
C ARG A 219 5.57 9.00 -19.86
N ARG A 220 5.85 8.02 -18.99
CA ARG A 220 4.87 7.51 -18.01
C ARG A 220 4.41 8.59 -17.05
N ALA A 221 5.33 9.41 -16.52
CA ALA A 221 4.98 10.52 -15.64
C ALA A 221 4.06 11.53 -16.33
N TYR A 222 4.35 11.95 -17.56
CA TYR A 222 3.46 12.83 -18.34
C TYR A 222 2.10 12.20 -18.62
N ALA A 223 2.05 10.92 -19.00
CA ALA A 223 0.78 10.22 -19.23
C ALA A 223 -0.11 10.20 -17.99
N VAL A 224 0.49 9.92 -16.83
CA VAL A 224 -0.25 9.87 -15.57
C VAL A 224 -0.63 11.27 -15.07
N LEU A 225 0.22 12.28 -15.30
CA LEU A 225 -0.13 13.69 -15.05
C LEU A 225 -1.37 14.11 -15.86
N ALA A 226 -1.45 13.73 -17.13
CA ALA A 226 -2.57 14.06 -18.01
C ALA A 226 -3.91 13.46 -17.55
N GLU A 227 -3.88 12.39 -16.75
CA GLU A 227 -5.07 11.72 -16.20
C GLU A 227 -5.59 12.41 -14.92
N LEU A 228 -4.79 13.26 -14.28
CA LEU A 228 -5.22 13.98 -13.09
C LEU A 228 -6.36 14.97 -13.42
N PRO A 229 -7.25 15.25 -12.47
CA PRO A 229 -8.24 16.32 -12.65
C PRO A 229 -7.55 17.65 -12.98
N ALA A 230 -8.04 18.39 -13.98
CA ALA A 230 -7.40 19.63 -14.46
C ALA A 230 -7.11 20.68 -13.35
N ARG A 231 -7.94 20.72 -12.30
CA ARG A 231 -7.71 21.56 -11.10
C ARG A 231 -6.41 21.25 -10.34
N HIS A 232 -5.81 20.09 -10.59
CA HIS A 232 -4.53 19.66 -10.02
C HIS A 232 -3.36 19.87 -10.98
N HIS A 233 -3.56 20.45 -12.17
CA HIS A 233 -2.46 20.83 -13.07
C HIS A 233 -1.86 22.18 -12.66
N VAL A 234 -1.58 22.31 -11.38
CA VAL A 234 -1.06 23.51 -10.74
C VAL A 234 -0.06 23.10 -9.69
N PHE A 235 0.95 23.93 -9.49
CA PHE A 235 1.91 23.66 -8.44
C PHE A 235 1.33 23.99 -7.06
N GLY A 236 1.66 23.16 -6.06
CA GLY A 236 1.27 23.37 -4.68
C GLY A 236 1.92 24.62 -4.08
N SER A 237 1.27 25.19 -3.05
CA SER A 237 1.77 26.38 -2.35
C SER A 237 2.71 26.08 -1.18
N THR A 238 2.94 24.80 -0.86
CA THR A 238 3.82 24.39 0.26
C THR A 238 5.25 24.88 0.06
N TYR A 239 5.76 24.81 -1.17
CA TYR A 239 7.07 25.32 -1.56
C TYR A 239 6.92 26.15 -2.85
N PRO A 240 6.51 27.42 -2.74
CA PRO A 240 6.07 28.25 -3.88
C PRO A 240 7.20 28.54 -4.88
N PHE A 241 8.46 28.30 -4.49
CA PHE A 241 9.62 28.51 -5.33
C PHE A 241 9.93 27.32 -6.26
N VAL A 242 9.41 26.12 -5.98
CA VAL A 242 9.69 24.90 -6.76
C VAL A 242 9.48 25.07 -8.27
N PRO A 243 8.38 25.68 -8.77
CA PRO A 243 8.13 25.79 -10.21
C PRO A 243 9.25 26.50 -10.97
N PHE A 244 9.93 27.46 -10.33
CA PHE A 244 11.04 28.21 -10.92
C PHE A 244 12.33 27.40 -11.02
N LEU A 245 12.42 26.26 -10.31
CA LEU A 245 13.58 25.36 -10.33
C LEU A 245 13.46 24.28 -11.42
N LEU A 246 12.26 23.98 -11.93
CA LEU A 246 11.99 22.79 -12.76
C LEU A 246 12.27 22.98 -14.26
N THR A 247 13.48 23.39 -14.61
CA THR A 247 13.89 23.65 -16.01
C THR A 247 13.90 22.42 -16.94
N GLY A 248 13.65 21.23 -16.38
CA GLY A 248 13.60 19.95 -17.11
C GLY A 248 12.19 19.43 -17.35
N PHE A 249 11.18 20.15 -16.85
CA PHE A 249 9.76 19.83 -16.99
C PHE A 249 9.09 20.86 -17.91
N ASP A 250 8.27 20.38 -18.83
CA ASP A 250 7.46 21.22 -19.72
C ASP A 250 5.97 21.03 -19.39
N PRO A 251 5.31 22.01 -18.76
CA PRO A 251 3.87 21.96 -18.49
C PRO A 251 3.02 21.75 -19.75
N ALA A 252 3.47 22.23 -20.92
CA ALA A 252 2.71 22.09 -22.16
C ALA A 252 2.65 20.62 -22.63
N SER A 253 3.65 19.81 -22.27
CA SER A 253 3.71 18.38 -22.59
C SER A 253 2.68 17.55 -21.82
N VAL A 254 2.12 18.05 -20.71
CA VAL A 254 1.03 17.37 -19.97
C VAL A 254 -0.26 17.27 -20.80
N SER A 255 -0.50 18.27 -21.65
CA SER A 255 -1.71 18.33 -22.48
C SER A 255 -1.55 17.62 -23.83
N GLN A 256 -0.37 17.07 -24.12
CA GLN A 256 -0.10 16.38 -25.39
C GLN A 256 -0.60 14.93 -25.33
N PRO A 257 -1.10 14.38 -26.46
CA PRO A 257 -1.38 12.95 -26.54
C PRO A 257 -0.12 12.15 -26.25
N VAL A 258 -0.18 11.27 -25.24
CA VAL A 258 0.92 10.34 -24.97
C VAL A 258 0.64 9.04 -25.69
N GLU A 259 1.64 8.50 -26.39
CA GLU A 259 1.58 7.16 -26.96
C GLU A 259 1.19 6.14 -25.87
N PRO A 260 0.52 5.02 -26.23
CA PRO A 260 0.19 3.97 -25.29
C PRO A 260 1.43 3.56 -24.47
N LEU A 261 1.27 3.49 -23.15
CA LEU A 261 2.32 3.02 -22.26
C LEU A 261 2.47 1.50 -22.41
N PRO A 262 3.69 0.93 -22.45
CA PRO A 262 3.90 -0.49 -22.29
C PRO A 262 3.20 -0.96 -21.03
N GLU A 263 2.23 -1.86 -21.20
CA GLU A 263 1.45 -2.40 -20.10
C GLU A 263 2.14 -3.67 -19.60
N ALA A 264 2.68 -3.61 -18.37
CA ALA A 264 2.97 -4.83 -17.65
C ALA A 264 1.67 -5.32 -16.98
N PRO A 265 1.40 -6.64 -17.01
CA PRO A 265 0.18 -7.18 -16.40
C PRO A 265 0.18 -7.09 -14.87
N TYR A 266 1.32 -6.79 -14.27
CA TYR A 266 1.45 -6.58 -12.85
C TYR A 266 2.55 -5.57 -12.48
N PHE A 267 2.53 -5.16 -11.22
CA PHE A 267 3.56 -4.41 -10.51
C PHE A 267 3.87 -5.13 -9.20
N HIS A 268 5.16 -5.24 -8.84
CA HIS A 268 5.58 -5.87 -7.60
C HIS A 268 6.58 -4.99 -6.85
N ALA A 269 6.28 -4.66 -5.59
CA ALA A 269 7.18 -4.01 -4.66
C ALA A 269 7.65 -5.01 -3.59
N PRO A 270 8.86 -5.58 -3.73
CA PRO A 270 9.30 -6.71 -2.91
C PRO A 270 9.48 -6.35 -1.43
N SER A 271 9.89 -5.11 -1.12
CA SER A 271 10.18 -4.71 0.27
C SER A 271 8.95 -4.78 1.16
N PHE A 272 7.78 -4.48 0.60
CA PHE A 272 6.50 -4.69 1.25
C PHE A 272 5.82 -5.99 0.82
N GLY A 273 6.31 -6.75 -0.16
CA GLY A 273 5.57 -7.88 -0.73
C GLY A 273 4.21 -7.46 -1.30
N LEU A 274 4.14 -6.32 -1.99
CA LEU A 274 2.90 -5.82 -2.59
C LEU A 274 2.89 -6.14 -4.09
N LEU A 275 1.96 -6.99 -4.50
CA LEU A 275 1.65 -7.27 -5.90
C LEU A 275 0.35 -6.54 -6.29
N VAL A 276 0.35 -5.89 -7.45
CA VAL A 276 -0.85 -5.34 -8.09
C VAL A 276 -0.94 -5.90 -9.50
N MET A 277 -2.09 -6.46 -9.86
CA MET A 277 -2.40 -7.02 -11.16
C MET A 277 -3.65 -6.31 -11.71
N ARG A 278 -3.74 -6.12 -13.03
CA ARG A 278 -4.90 -5.45 -13.64
C ARG A 278 -5.22 -6.01 -15.04
N SER A 279 -6.50 -5.99 -15.44
CA SER A 279 -6.92 -6.35 -16.79
C SER A 279 -6.63 -5.25 -17.82
N GLY A 280 -6.45 -4.02 -17.34
CA GLY A 280 -6.23 -2.82 -18.13
C GLY A 280 -6.11 -1.60 -17.21
N ARG A 281 -6.34 -0.39 -17.75
CA ARG A 281 -6.19 0.89 -17.05
C ARG A 281 -7.48 1.69 -16.92
N GLY A 282 -8.59 1.22 -17.48
CA GLY A 282 -9.87 1.91 -17.47
C GLY A 282 -10.66 1.76 -16.17
N PRO A 283 -11.78 2.49 -16.03
CA PRO A 283 -12.67 2.42 -14.86
C PRO A 283 -13.51 1.15 -14.76
N LYS A 284 -13.53 0.33 -15.82
CA LYS A 284 -14.26 -0.95 -15.88
C LYS A 284 -13.34 -2.17 -15.79
N ASP A 285 -12.04 -1.92 -15.72
CA ASP A 285 -11.03 -2.96 -15.57
C ASP A 285 -11.07 -3.54 -14.17
N THR A 286 -10.62 -4.78 -14.07
CA THR A 286 -10.45 -5.50 -12.82
C THR A 286 -9.07 -5.21 -12.28
N TYR A 287 -9.02 -4.86 -11.00
CA TYR A 287 -7.78 -4.59 -10.26
C TYR A 287 -7.70 -5.57 -9.11
N VAL A 288 -6.56 -6.25 -8.98
CA VAL A 288 -6.30 -7.22 -7.92
C VAL A 288 -5.02 -6.82 -7.22
N SER A 289 -5.02 -6.76 -5.90
CA SER A 289 -3.82 -6.55 -5.10
C SER A 289 -3.62 -7.71 -4.15
N PHE A 290 -2.38 -8.15 -3.95
CA PHE A 290 -2.02 -9.32 -3.14
C PHE A 290 -0.77 -9.04 -2.29
N ARG A 291 -0.83 -9.42 -1.01
CA ARG A 291 0.28 -9.37 -0.05
C ARG A 291 1.05 -10.68 -0.10
N CYS A 292 2.33 -10.66 -0.44
CA CYS A 292 3.11 -11.85 -0.75
C CYS A 292 4.59 -11.75 -0.38
N GLY A 293 4.88 -11.58 0.92
CA GLY A 293 6.24 -11.68 1.45
C GLY A 293 6.91 -10.35 1.70
N SER A 294 6.41 -9.59 2.68
CA SER A 294 7.04 -8.36 3.13
C SER A 294 8.35 -8.59 3.89
N SER A 295 9.26 -7.64 3.76
CA SER A 295 10.48 -7.53 4.57
C SER A 295 10.51 -6.29 5.47
N LEU A 296 9.50 -5.41 5.35
CA LEU A 296 9.38 -4.16 6.09
C LEU A 296 8.01 -4.04 6.75
N ALA A 297 7.96 -3.51 7.96
CA ALA A 297 6.73 -3.48 8.76
C ALA A 297 6.06 -2.10 8.86
N ASN A 298 6.65 -1.05 8.27
CA ASN A 298 6.23 0.33 8.51
C ASN A 298 4.83 0.60 7.96
N HIS A 299 3.91 1.03 8.83
CA HIS A 299 2.49 1.23 8.54
C HIS A 299 1.78 0.01 7.88
N GLN A 300 2.36 -1.18 8.01
CA GLN A 300 1.77 -2.42 7.52
C GLN A 300 0.98 -3.10 8.63
N HIS A 301 -0.11 -3.80 8.29
CA HIS A 301 -0.90 -4.63 9.18
C HIS A 301 -0.36 -6.08 9.26
N TYR A 302 -0.98 -6.92 10.09
CA TYR A 302 -0.77 -8.37 10.15
C TYR A 302 -1.53 -9.08 9.02
N ASP A 303 -1.19 -8.73 7.77
CA ASP A 303 -2.01 -8.96 6.57
C ASP A 303 -1.35 -9.82 5.48
N GLU A 304 -0.30 -10.59 5.80
CA GLU A 304 0.35 -11.43 4.79
C GLU A 304 -0.65 -12.41 4.16
N LEU A 305 -0.50 -12.66 2.86
CA LEU A 305 -1.42 -13.43 2.01
C LEU A 305 -2.81 -12.80 1.80
N SER A 306 -3.08 -11.59 2.33
CA SER A 306 -4.32 -10.86 2.04
C SER A 306 -4.40 -10.41 0.59
N PHE A 307 -5.61 -10.29 0.05
CA PHE A 307 -5.87 -9.77 -1.29
C PHE A 307 -7.05 -8.81 -1.31
N VAL A 308 -7.10 -7.94 -2.32
CA VAL A 308 -8.20 -7.01 -2.60
C VAL A 308 -8.58 -7.17 -4.07
N ILE A 309 -9.88 -7.21 -4.37
CA ILE A 309 -10.42 -7.27 -5.74
C ILE A 309 -11.37 -6.10 -5.94
N TYR A 310 -11.11 -5.30 -6.96
CA TYR A 310 -11.97 -4.20 -7.39
C TYR A 310 -12.43 -4.42 -8.83
N LYS A 311 -13.73 -4.24 -9.07
CA LYS A 311 -14.31 -4.08 -10.42
C LYS A 311 -15.60 -3.27 -10.28
N GLU A 312 -15.57 -2.02 -10.72
CA GLU A 312 -16.66 -1.04 -10.54
C GLU A 312 -17.12 -0.87 -9.08
N GLY A 313 -16.26 -1.24 -8.13
CA GLY A 313 -16.44 -1.16 -6.68
C GLY A 313 -15.57 -2.21 -5.96
N PHE A 314 -15.40 -2.05 -4.64
CA PHE A 314 -14.56 -2.96 -3.84
C PHE A 314 -15.33 -4.25 -3.53
N LEU A 315 -14.97 -5.32 -4.24
CA LEU A 315 -15.67 -6.59 -4.25
C LEU A 315 -15.16 -7.55 -3.17
N ALA A 316 -13.84 -7.66 -3.05
CA ALA A 316 -13.14 -8.20 -1.89
C ALA A 316 -12.26 -7.07 -1.35
N LEU A 317 -12.36 -6.73 -0.07
CA LEU A 317 -11.75 -5.51 0.48
C LEU A 317 -10.89 -5.78 1.71
N ASP A 318 -10.02 -4.83 2.04
CA ASP A 318 -9.34 -4.74 3.34
C ASP A 318 -10.31 -4.08 4.34
N ALA A 319 -10.58 -4.72 5.47
CA ALA A 319 -11.65 -4.32 6.38
C ALA A 319 -11.15 -3.50 7.58
N GLY A 320 -12.11 -2.86 8.26
CA GLY A 320 -11.84 -1.94 9.36
C GLY A 320 -11.37 -0.57 8.87
N SER A 321 -10.79 0.23 9.75
CA SER A 321 -10.23 1.55 9.40
C SER A 321 -9.19 1.97 10.42
N ARG A 322 -8.22 2.80 10.00
CA ARG A 322 -7.43 3.57 10.96
C ARG A 322 -8.33 4.52 11.78
N THR A 323 -8.21 4.45 13.10
CA THR A 323 -8.89 5.29 14.10
C THR A 323 -7.94 5.56 15.28
N GLU A 324 -8.39 6.34 16.27
CA GLU A 324 -7.68 6.49 17.55
C GLU A 324 -8.16 5.51 18.63
N THR A 325 -9.07 4.59 18.30
CA THR A 325 -9.73 3.66 19.23
C THR A 325 -9.10 2.26 19.25
N ASP A 326 -9.66 1.37 20.07
CA ASP A 326 -9.32 -0.05 20.05
C ASP A 326 -9.47 -0.70 18.68
N HIS A 327 -10.40 -0.22 17.86
CA HIS A 327 -10.63 -0.75 16.52
C HIS A 327 -9.35 -0.82 15.70
N HIS A 328 -8.51 0.22 15.74
CA HIS A 328 -7.31 0.29 14.92
C HIS A 328 -6.33 -0.85 15.22
N HIS A 329 -6.07 -1.12 16.50
CA HIS A 329 -5.03 -2.07 16.89
C HIS A 329 -5.56 -3.47 17.25
N ALA A 330 -6.85 -3.62 17.57
CA ALA A 330 -7.45 -4.89 17.94
C ALA A 330 -8.28 -5.54 16.82
N TYR A 331 -8.61 -4.79 15.76
CA TYR A 331 -9.31 -5.31 14.59
C TYR A 331 -8.62 -4.95 13.27
N ALA A 332 -8.58 -3.66 12.90
CA ALA A 332 -8.16 -3.23 11.55
C ALA A 332 -6.73 -3.66 11.20
N ALA A 333 -5.80 -3.60 12.16
CA ALA A 333 -4.43 -4.03 11.95
C ALA A 333 -4.20 -5.55 12.11
N GLN A 334 -5.20 -6.31 12.56
CA GLN A 334 -5.10 -7.74 12.87
C GLN A 334 -5.67 -8.59 11.74
N SER A 335 -5.13 -9.80 11.54
CA SER A 335 -5.46 -10.66 10.39
C SER A 335 -6.95 -10.98 10.20
N VAL A 336 -7.77 -10.87 11.26
CA VAL A 336 -9.23 -11.06 11.21
C VAL A 336 -9.94 -10.02 10.34
N ALA A 337 -9.30 -8.89 10.04
CA ALA A 337 -9.82 -7.86 9.15
C ALA A 337 -9.36 -8.03 7.68
N HIS A 338 -8.61 -9.08 7.37
CA HIS A 338 -7.94 -9.26 6.08
C HIS A 338 -8.40 -10.55 5.39
N ASN A 339 -8.35 -10.56 4.06
CA ASN A 339 -8.70 -11.73 3.24
C ASN A 339 -7.60 -12.79 3.27
N THR A 340 -7.30 -13.34 4.45
CA THR A 340 -6.18 -14.25 4.72
C THR A 340 -6.66 -15.50 5.47
N ILE A 341 -5.72 -16.25 6.06
CA ILE A 341 -5.99 -17.46 6.85
C ILE A 341 -5.96 -17.14 8.34
N LEU A 342 -6.88 -17.73 9.10
CA LEU A 342 -6.80 -17.85 10.55
C LEU A 342 -6.48 -19.28 10.95
N ILE A 343 -5.66 -19.44 11.98
CA ILE A 343 -5.49 -20.70 12.72
C ILE A 343 -5.74 -20.38 14.19
N HIS A 344 -6.80 -20.94 14.76
CA HIS A 344 -7.22 -20.64 16.13
C HIS A 344 -6.37 -21.42 17.13
N GLU A 345 -5.71 -20.70 18.05
CA GLU A 345 -5.08 -21.25 19.24
C GLU A 345 -5.67 -20.54 20.48
N PRO A 346 -6.21 -21.28 21.45
CA PRO A 346 -6.75 -20.69 22.68
C PRO A 346 -5.71 -19.84 23.41
N ASP A 347 -6.15 -18.70 23.94
CA ASP A 347 -5.35 -17.79 24.77
C ASP A 347 -4.05 -17.27 24.13
N GLU A 348 -3.91 -17.36 22.80
CA GLU A 348 -2.78 -16.79 22.09
C GLU A 348 -2.76 -15.26 22.30
N PRO A 349 -1.63 -14.66 22.74
CA PRO A 349 -1.57 -13.22 22.92
C PRO A 349 -1.73 -12.47 21.59
N MET A 350 -2.57 -11.44 21.59
CA MET A 350 -2.67 -10.52 20.45
C MET A 350 -1.32 -9.82 20.19
N PRO A 351 -0.81 -9.82 18.95
CA PRO A 351 0.46 -9.20 18.67
C PRO A 351 0.35 -7.67 18.80
N TYR A 352 1.46 -7.04 19.20
CA TYR A 352 1.50 -5.60 19.40
C TYR A 352 1.29 -4.84 18.08
N PHE A 353 0.49 -3.79 18.13
CA PHE A 353 0.43 -2.76 17.11
C PHE A 353 0.55 -1.39 17.78
N TRP A 354 1.06 -0.39 17.05
CA TRP A 354 1.20 0.95 17.61
C TRP A 354 -0.17 1.52 17.97
N ARG A 355 -0.20 2.39 18.99
CA ARG A 355 -1.43 3.00 19.50
C ARG A 355 -1.32 4.51 19.36
N ALA A 356 -2.44 5.17 19.05
CA ALA A 356 -2.51 6.62 19.06
C ALA A 356 -2.04 7.16 20.42
N TRP A 357 -1.40 8.32 20.45
CA TRP A 357 -0.90 8.87 21.71
C TRP A 357 -2.03 9.20 22.71
N SER A 358 -3.21 9.57 22.19
CA SER A 358 -4.44 9.80 22.95
C SER A 358 -5.06 8.52 23.52
N TYR A 359 -4.56 7.35 23.13
CA TYR A 359 -5.14 6.06 23.46
C TYR A 359 -5.10 5.77 24.97
N LYS A 360 -6.22 5.25 25.49
CA LYS A 360 -6.35 4.81 26.88
C LYS A 360 -6.76 3.33 26.90
N PRO A 361 -5.93 2.42 27.46
CA PRO A 361 -6.30 1.02 27.56
C PRO A 361 -7.46 0.84 28.53
N ASP A 362 -8.35 -0.11 28.22
CA ASP A 362 -9.46 -0.50 29.09
C ASP A 362 -9.07 -1.48 30.21
N GLY A 363 -7.77 -1.80 30.31
CA GLY A 363 -7.18 -2.71 31.29
C GLY A 363 -7.41 -4.19 30.98
N LYS A 364 -8.02 -4.54 29.84
CA LYS A 364 -8.29 -5.93 29.46
C LYS A 364 -7.23 -6.44 28.48
N THR A 365 -7.05 -7.76 28.48
CA THR A 365 -6.25 -8.48 27.49
C THR A 365 -7.20 -9.25 26.59
N TYR A 366 -6.96 -9.17 25.28
CA TYR A 366 -7.75 -9.86 24.27
C TYR A 366 -6.86 -10.86 23.54
N PRO A 367 -7.34 -12.10 23.33
CA PRO A 367 -6.58 -13.08 22.58
C PRO A 367 -6.52 -12.69 21.10
N ASN A 368 -5.47 -13.14 20.43
CA ASN A 368 -5.37 -13.13 18.98
C ASN A 368 -6.53 -13.94 18.40
N HIS A 369 -7.24 -13.40 17.42
CA HIS A 369 -8.35 -14.10 16.76
C HIS A 369 -7.83 -15.08 15.70
N GLY A 370 -6.86 -15.92 16.07
CA GLY A 370 -6.22 -16.88 15.18
C GLY A 370 -5.29 -16.27 14.12
N GLY A 371 -4.98 -14.98 14.20
CA GLY A 371 -4.20 -14.24 13.21
C GLY A 371 -2.69 -14.46 13.27
N GLN A 372 -1.96 -13.67 12.49
CA GLN A 372 -0.50 -13.66 12.43
C GLN A 372 0.08 -12.99 13.69
N LYS A 373 1.39 -13.12 13.90
CA LYS A 373 2.20 -12.48 14.94
C LYS A 373 3.38 -11.68 14.40
N ASP A 374 3.72 -11.85 13.12
CA ASP A 374 4.87 -11.20 12.47
C ASP A 374 4.46 -10.72 11.08
N LYS A 375 4.76 -9.45 10.77
CA LYS A 375 4.39 -8.77 9.54
C LYS A 375 5.39 -8.97 8.39
N THR A 376 6.54 -9.57 8.68
CA THR A 376 7.73 -9.57 7.80
C THR A 376 8.37 -10.95 7.65
N ALA A 377 7.67 -11.99 8.13
CA ALA A 377 8.20 -13.35 8.12
C ALA A 377 7.76 -14.18 6.90
N ALA A 378 6.83 -13.65 6.09
CA ALA A 378 6.39 -14.30 4.87
C ALA A 378 7.42 -14.17 3.75
N ARG A 379 7.35 -15.06 2.76
CA ARG A 379 8.30 -15.14 1.65
C ARG A 379 7.58 -15.39 0.33
N LEU A 380 7.91 -14.61 -0.68
CA LEU A 380 7.54 -14.91 -2.05
C LEU A 380 8.24 -16.20 -2.50
N LEU A 381 7.48 -17.16 -3.01
CA LEU A 381 7.98 -18.43 -3.54
C LEU A 381 8.05 -18.40 -5.07
N ALA A 382 7.04 -17.81 -5.72
CA ALA A 382 6.96 -17.72 -7.17
C ALA A 382 6.20 -16.45 -7.59
N LEU A 383 6.61 -15.87 -8.72
CA LEU A 383 5.89 -14.83 -9.43
C LEU A 383 6.14 -15.02 -10.93
N GLU A 384 5.07 -15.26 -11.68
CA GLU A 384 5.11 -15.60 -13.10
C GLU A 384 4.04 -14.81 -13.85
N ASP A 385 4.41 -14.25 -15.00
CA ASP A 385 3.48 -13.75 -16.01
C ASP A 385 3.47 -14.69 -17.20
N GLY A 386 2.28 -15.11 -17.59
CA GLY A 386 2.06 -15.97 -18.75
C GLY A 386 0.94 -15.44 -19.64
N PRO A 387 0.73 -16.05 -20.82
CA PRO A 387 -0.24 -15.56 -21.79
C PRO A 387 -1.67 -15.52 -21.22
N GLY A 388 -2.13 -14.35 -20.77
CA GLY A 388 -3.46 -14.16 -20.19
C GLY A 388 -3.59 -14.38 -18.69
N TYR A 389 -2.50 -14.69 -17.96
CA TYR A 389 -2.56 -14.85 -16.50
C TYR A 389 -1.35 -14.25 -15.78
N VAL A 390 -1.50 -14.03 -14.48
CA VAL A 390 -0.39 -13.80 -13.53
C VAL A 390 -0.55 -14.80 -12.40
N TYR A 391 0.54 -15.48 -12.04
CA TYR A 391 0.61 -16.43 -10.92
C TYR A 391 1.57 -15.92 -9.86
N ALA A 392 1.16 -15.95 -8.60
CA ALA A 392 2.01 -15.68 -7.46
C ALA A 392 1.80 -16.72 -6.36
N ALA A 393 2.86 -17.03 -5.62
CA ALA A 393 2.80 -17.89 -4.45
C ALA A 393 3.66 -17.33 -3.33
N ALA A 394 3.16 -17.42 -2.10
CA ALA A 394 3.90 -17.00 -0.91
C ALA A 394 3.65 -17.93 0.27
N ASP A 395 4.69 -18.08 1.09
CA ASP A 395 4.69 -18.83 2.35
C ASP A 395 4.68 -17.86 3.51
N ALA A 396 3.61 -17.86 4.30
CA ALA A 396 3.47 -17.07 5.52
C ALA A 396 3.49 -17.94 6.78
N THR A 397 3.95 -19.19 6.71
CA THR A 397 3.99 -20.13 7.84
C THR A 397 4.60 -19.48 9.10
N ARG A 398 5.69 -18.73 8.91
CA ARG A 398 6.44 -18.03 9.98
C ARG A 398 5.79 -16.73 10.45
N SER A 399 4.82 -16.20 9.70
CA SER A 399 3.99 -15.09 10.15
C SER A 399 3.08 -15.51 11.31
N TYR A 400 2.78 -16.80 11.47
CA TYR A 400 1.97 -17.34 12.58
C TYR A 400 2.84 -17.93 13.69
N ALA A 401 2.25 -18.14 14.88
CA ALA A 401 2.94 -18.81 15.99
C ALA A 401 3.24 -20.28 15.69
N GLU A 402 4.41 -20.75 16.12
CA GLU A 402 4.84 -22.15 15.94
C GLU A 402 3.96 -23.13 16.73
N THR A 403 3.24 -22.66 17.74
CA THR A 403 2.27 -23.45 18.52
C THR A 403 1.05 -23.86 17.71
N LYS A 404 0.80 -23.22 16.56
CA LYS A 404 -0.39 -23.44 15.74
C LYS A 404 -0.13 -23.64 14.26
N SER A 405 1.01 -23.20 13.74
CA SER A 405 1.29 -23.22 12.30
C SER A 405 2.37 -24.24 11.95
N ARG A 406 2.08 -25.09 10.97
CA ARG A 406 3.04 -26.01 10.32
C ARG A 406 3.25 -25.66 8.85
N GLU A 407 2.21 -25.16 8.19
CA GLU A 407 2.26 -24.71 6.80
C GLU A 407 1.14 -23.67 6.59
N VAL A 408 1.46 -22.52 6.00
CA VAL A 408 0.48 -21.56 5.49
C VAL A 408 1.02 -20.98 4.19
N VAL A 409 0.66 -21.62 3.07
CA VAL A 409 1.05 -21.21 1.72
C VAL A 409 -0.18 -20.83 0.94
N ARG A 410 -0.14 -19.69 0.26
CA ARG A 410 -1.16 -19.25 -0.69
C ARG A 410 -0.61 -19.17 -2.10
N GLN A 411 -1.36 -19.69 -3.05
CA GLN A 411 -1.15 -19.58 -4.49
C GLN A 411 -2.33 -18.80 -5.09
N VAL A 412 -2.06 -17.69 -5.78
CA VAL A 412 -3.05 -16.87 -6.46
C VAL A 412 -2.78 -16.90 -7.95
N VAL A 413 -3.79 -17.25 -8.74
CA VAL A 413 -3.75 -17.17 -10.20
C VAL A 413 -4.82 -16.18 -10.66
N TYR A 414 -4.41 -15.06 -11.21
CA TYR A 414 -5.30 -14.10 -11.85
C TYR A 414 -5.35 -14.38 -13.35
N ILE A 415 -6.45 -14.96 -13.82
CA ILE A 415 -6.74 -15.18 -15.24
C ILE A 415 -7.53 -13.97 -15.73
N ARG A 416 -6.91 -13.20 -16.62
CA ARG A 416 -7.48 -11.96 -17.14
C ARG A 416 -8.70 -12.26 -18.03
N PRO A 417 -9.75 -11.42 -17.98
CA PRO A 417 -9.82 -10.19 -17.19
C PRO A 417 -10.32 -10.38 -15.75
N ASP A 418 -11.02 -11.46 -15.42
CA ASP A 418 -12.01 -11.41 -14.33
C ASP A 418 -11.96 -12.57 -13.32
N HIS A 419 -11.09 -13.56 -13.49
CA HIS A 419 -11.03 -14.72 -12.60
C HIS A 419 -9.80 -14.69 -11.69
N VAL A 420 -10.03 -14.86 -10.39
CA VAL A 420 -8.99 -15.09 -9.39
C VAL A 420 -9.20 -16.47 -8.79
N VAL A 421 -8.24 -17.37 -9.00
CA VAL A 421 -8.22 -18.69 -8.36
C VAL A 421 -7.24 -18.63 -7.19
N ILE A 422 -7.71 -19.07 -6.02
CA ILE A 422 -6.90 -19.11 -4.80
C ILE A 422 -6.79 -20.55 -4.34
N TYR A 423 -5.57 -21.02 -4.12
CA TYR A 423 -5.27 -22.31 -3.53
C TYR A 423 -4.40 -22.14 -2.30
N ASP A 424 -4.88 -22.60 -1.15
CA ASP A 424 -4.13 -22.56 0.11
C ASP A 424 -3.76 -23.96 0.58
N ARG A 425 -2.51 -24.11 1.02
CA ARG A 425 -2.06 -25.26 1.82
C ARG A 425 -1.91 -24.80 3.25
N VAL A 426 -2.74 -25.37 4.13
CA VAL A 426 -2.76 -24.99 5.54
C VAL A 426 -2.63 -26.22 6.42
N ALA A 427 -1.58 -26.26 7.25
CA ALA A 427 -1.37 -27.28 8.26
C ALA A 427 -1.17 -26.63 9.63
N SER A 428 -1.87 -27.16 10.64
CA SER A 428 -1.76 -26.76 12.04
C SER A 428 -1.01 -27.81 12.86
N VAL A 429 -0.69 -27.47 14.11
CA VAL A 429 0.01 -28.38 15.03
C VAL A 429 -0.93 -29.45 15.60
N LYS A 430 -2.20 -29.10 15.82
CA LYS A 430 -3.24 -29.97 16.37
C LYS A 430 -4.46 -30.00 15.44
N ASP A 431 -5.14 -31.14 15.34
CA ASP A 431 -6.38 -31.28 14.57
C ASP A 431 -7.48 -30.31 15.03
N SER A 432 -7.53 -30.05 16.34
CA SER A 432 -8.52 -29.18 16.99
C SER A 432 -8.33 -27.69 16.70
N GLN A 433 -7.20 -27.29 16.09
CA GLN A 433 -6.97 -25.90 15.71
C GLN A 433 -7.72 -25.62 14.40
N THR A 434 -8.87 -24.97 14.51
CA THR A 434 -9.70 -24.60 13.37
C THR A 434 -8.92 -23.67 12.45
N LYS A 435 -8.93 -23.98 11.15
CA LYS A 435 -8.36 -23.16 10.08
C LYS A 435 -9.50 -22.50 9.33
N GLN A 436 -9.40 -21.21 9.07
CA GLN A 436 -10.44 -20.46 8.35
C GLN A 436 -9.84 -19.65 7.22
N PHE A 437 -10.45 -19.73 6.04
CA PHE A 437 -10.27 -18.77 4.97
C PHE A 437 -11.25 -17.61 5.17
N LEU A 438 -10.75 -16.37 5.09
CA LEU A 438 -11.56 -15.16 5.22
C LEU A 438 -11.80 -14.48 3.87
N LEU A 439 -13.02 -14.01 3.65
CA LEU A 439 -13.38 -13.10 2.56
C LEU A 439 -14.33 -12.00 3.03
N HIS A 440 -13.82 -10.77 3.11
CA HIS A 440 -14.50 -9.56 3.53
C HIS A 440 -15.22 -8.86 2.39
N LEU A 441 -16.44 -8.44 2.68
CA LEU A 441 -17.41 -7.91 1.75
C LEU A 441 -18.07 -6.66 2.34
N GLN A 442 -18.34 -5.65 1.51
CA GLN A 442 -19.00 -4.43 1.97
C GLN A 442 -20.46 -4.67 2.38
N ASN A 443 -21.16 -5.53 1.62
CA ASN A 443 -22.58 -5.82 1.78
C ASN A 443 -22.79 -7.31 2.02
N ARG A 444 -23.96 -7.67 2.58
CA ARG A 444 -24.29 -9.06 2.86
C ARG A 444 -24.29 -9.86 1.54
N PRO A 445 -23.53 -10.96 1.43
CA PRO A 445 -23.61 -11.84 0.27
C PRO A 445 -24.92 -12.63 0.27
N GLU A 446 -25.39 -12.97 -0.92
CA GLU A 446 -26.50 -13.87 -1.17
C GLU A 446 -25.99 -15.27 -1.50
N ALA A 447 -26.54 -16.30 -0.88
CA ALA A 447 -26.27 -17.68 -1.26
C ALA A 447 -27.01 -18.01 -2.56
N ILE A 448 -26.29 -18.47 -3.58
CA ILE A 448 -26.83 -18.88 -4.89
C ILE A 448 -26.61 -20.38 -5.17
N GLY A 449 -26.19 -21.12 -4.15
CA GLY A 449 -25.96 -22.56 -4.12
C GLY A 449 -25.28 -22.97 -2.82
N GLU A 450 -25.05 -24.27 -2.61
CA GLU A 450 -24.50 -24.80 -1.34
C GLU A 450 -23.10 -24.26 -0.99
N GLN A 451 -22.26 -24.05 -2.00
CA GLN A 451 -20.88 -23.57 -1.87
C GLN A 451 -20.64 -22.33 -2.73
N ARG A 452 -21.72 -21.59 -3.04
CA ARG A 452 -21.69 -20.46 -3.98
C ARG A 452 -22.41 -19.24 -3.44
N PHE A 453 -21.75 -18.09 -3.52
CA PHE A 453 -22.28 -16.80 -3.10
C PHE A 453 -22.14 -15.75 -4.19
N ARG A 454 -23.04 -14.77 -4.16
CA ARG A 454 -22.95 -13.52 -4.90
C ARG A 454 -22.87 -12.36 -3.92
N ALA A 455 -21.85 -11.52 -4.03
CA ALA A 455 -21.73 -10.28 -3.30
C ALA A 455 -21.79 -9.09 -4.25
N GLU A 456 -22.40 -7.98 -3.83
CA GLU A 456 -22.56 -6.79 -4.68
C GLU A 456 -22.05 -5.55 -3.96
N ASN A 457 -21.27 -4.72 -4.67
CA ASN A 457 -20.84 -3.41 -4.22
C ASN A 457 -20.40 -2.60 -5.44
N GLY A 458 -21.34 -1.98 -6.14
CA GLY A 458 -21.08 -1.37 -7.46
C GLY A 458 -20.99 -2.43 -8.57
N GLY A 459 -19.96 -3.29 -8.54
CA GLY A 459 -19.90 -4.54 -9.32
C GLY A 459 -20.43 -5.76 -8.57
N GLN A 460 -20.15 -6.95 -9.10
CA GLN A 460 -20.53 -8.23 -8.50
C GLN A 460 -19.31 -9.15 -8.32
N LEU A 461 -19.26 -9.87 -7.20
CA LEU A 461 -18.33 -10.97 -6.96
C LEU A 461 -19.11 -12.28 -6.88
N PHE A 462 -18.80 -13.20 -7.78
CA PHE A 462 -19.24 -14.59 -7.65
C PHE A 462 -18.14 -15.39 -6.95
N ILE A 463 -18.54 -16.11 -5.91
CA ILE A 463 -17.63 -16.80 -4.99
C ILE A 463 -18.01 -18.28 -5.05
N GLU A 464 -17.08 -19.13 -5.46
CA GLU A 464 -17.28 -20.57 -5.52
C GLU A 464 -16.19 -21.29 -4.71
N THR A 465 -16.62 -22.09 -3.73
CA THR A 465 -15.74 -22.91 -2.89
C THR A 465 -15.72 -24.34 -3.41
N LEU A 466 -14.54 -24.77 -3.87
CA LEU A 466 -14.31 -26.11 -4.40
C LEU A 466 -13.61 -27.03 -3.39
N LEU A 467 -12.77 -26.44 -2.52
CA LEU A 467 -12.17 -27.13 -1.37
C LEU A 467 -12.20 -26.25 -0.11
N PRO A 468 -12.34 -26.85 1.08
CA PRO A 468 -12.60 -28.28 1.31
C PRO A 468 -13.97 -28.69 0.76
N GLU A 469 -14.13 -29.96 0.37
CA GLU A 469 -15.44 -30.46 -0.03
C GLU A 469 -16.41 -30.33 1.16
N GLN A 470 -17.64 -29.90 0.88
CA GLN A 470 -18.65 -29.64 1.92
C GLN A 470 -18.14 -28.70 3.02
N ALA A 471 -17.40 -27.65 2.63
CA ALA A 471 -16.88 -26.66 3.56
C ALA A 471 -17.97 -26.11 4.50
N ALA A 472 -17.62 -25.94 5.77
CA ALA A 472 -18.44 -25.21 6.73
C ALA A 472 -18.25 -23.71 6.47
N ILE A 473 -19.32 -23.03 6.07
CA ILE A 473 -19.31 -21.59 5.76
C ILE A 473 -20.12 -20.85 6.82
N HIS A 474 -19.45 -20.00 7.58
CA HIS A 474 -20.08 -19.08 8.52
C HIS A 474 -20.09 -17.68 7.93
N LEU A 475 -21.25 -17.03 7.93
CA LEU A 475 -21.40 -15.64 7.51
C LEU A 475 -21.44 -14.75 8.75
N GLU A 476 -20.36 -14.01 8.97
CA GLU A 476 -20.22 -13.07 10.08
C GLU A 476 -20.46 -11.64 9.61
N GLY A 477 -21.16 -10.82 10.40
CA GLY A 477 -21.42 -9.42 10.08
C GLY A 477 -22.84 -8.93 10.37
N GLY A 478 -23.12 -7.72 9.88
CA GLY A 478 -24.36 -6.98 10.15
C GLY A 478 -24.32 -6.18 11.46
N PRO A 479 -25.42 -5.46 11.78
CA PRO A 479 -25.46 -4.52 12.91
C PRO A 479 -24.94 -5.10 14.23
N GLY A 480 -23.86 -4.51 14.75
CA GLY A 480 -23.22 -4.91 16.01
C GLY A 480 -22.27 -6.11 15.89
N ARG A 481 -21.98 -6.57 14.67
CA ARG A 481 -21.07 -7.69 14.38
C ARG A 481 -20.17 -7.45 13.17
N GLU A 482 -20.21 -6.24 12.59
CA GLU A 482 -19.41 -5.85 11.42
C GLU A 482 -17.92 -6.09 11.63
N PHE A 483 -17.46 -5.90 12.87
CA PHE A 483 -16.07 -6.02 13.30
C PHE A 483 -15.94 -7.01 14.46
N TRP A 484 -16.72 -8.10 14.42
CA TRP A 484 -16.72 -9.12 15.46
C TRP A 484 -15.39 -9.88 15.47
N ALA A 485 -14.64 -9.78 16.55
CA ALA A 485 -13.41 -10.54 16.78
C ALA A 485 -13.09 -10.63 18.28
N SER A 486 -12.41 -11.69 18.69
CA SER A 486 -11.92 -11.88 20.07
C SER A 486 -13.01 -11.68 21.14
N GLY A 487 -14.23 -12.15 20.85
CA GLY A 487 -15.36 -12.15 21.78
C GLY A 487 -16.17 -10.85 21.84
N ARG A 488 -15.90 -9.86 20.99
CA ARG A 488 -16.67 -8.60 20.94
C ARG A 488 -16.70 -7.97 19.55
N ASN A 489 -17.58 -7.00 19.36
CA ASN A 489 -17.51 -6.08 18.23
C ASN A 489 -16.54 -4.94 18.55
N TRP A 490 -15.63 -4.65 17.62
CA TRP A 490 -14.70 -3.52 17.71
C TRP A 490 -15.27 -2.33 16.95
N GLU A 491 -16.12 -1.55 17.60
CA GLU A 491 -16.86 -0.47 16.94
C GLU A 491 -15.96 0.67 16.44
N LEU A 492 -16.35 1.25 15.31
CA LEU A 492 -15.78 2.49 14.81
C LEU A 492 -16.35 3.70 15.56
N GLU A 493 -15.61 4.81 15.53
CA GLU A 493 -16.10 6.09 16.04
C GLU A 493 -17.34 6.57 15.28
N GLY A 494 -18.23 7.31 15.95
CA GLY A 494 -19.47 7.84 15.36
C GLY A 494 -20.73 7.08 15.77
N GLY A 495 -20.62 6.00 16.55
CA GLY A 495 -21.77 5.24 17.06
C GLY A 495 -22.64 4.73 15.91
N ALA A 496 -23.97 4.89 16.00
CA ALA A 496 -24.90 4.45 14.96
C ALA A 496 -24.68 5.09 13.56
N ASP A 497 -23.91 6.18 13.49
CA ASP A 497 -23.67 6.96 12.28
C ASP A 497 -22.27 6.76 11.69
N TRP A 498 -21.48 5.81 12.20
CA TRP A 498 -20.09 5.59 11.77
C TRP A 498 -19.95 5.44 10.23
N GLU A 499 -20.96 4.83 9.58
CA GLU A 499 -20.98 4.60 8.12
C GLU A 499 -20.99 5.90 7.30
N LYS A 500 -21.37 7.05 7.89
CA LYS A 500 -21.28 8.35 7.21
C LYS A 500 -19.81 8.73 6.94
N GLN A 501 -18.92 8.34 7.84
CA GLN A 501 -17.50 8.64 7.79
C GLN A 501 -16.70 7.51 7.13
N TYR A 502 -17.01 6.25 7.43
CA TYR A 502 -16.26 5.09 6.97
C TYR A 502 -17.11 4.23 6.03
N LYS A 503 -16.90 4.31 4.71
CA LYS A 503 -17.81 3.73 3.70
C LYS A 503 -17.31 2.44 3.05
N VAL A 504 -16.03 2.09 3.25
CA VAL A 504 -15.37 0.92 2.61
C VAL A 504 -14.61 0.09 3.63
N THR A 505 -15.28 -0.24 4.74
CA THR A 505 -14.69 -0.94 5.89
C THR A 505 -15.01 -2.43 5.95
N GLY A 506 -15.87 -2.94 5.06
CA GLY A 506 -16.39 -4.31 5.19
C GLY A 506 -17.38 -4.46 6.33
N ARG A 507 -18.59 -4.95 6.03
CA ARG A 507 -19.63 -5.17 7.05
C ARG A 507 -19.97 -6.64 7.24
N TRP A 508 -19.44 -7.48 6.36
CA TRP A 508 -19.67 -8.91 6.31
C TRP A 508 -18.37 -9.61 5.94
N ARG A 509 -18.19 -10.84 6.43
CA ARG A 509 -17.16 -11.74 5.95
C ARG A 509 -17.67 -13.17 5.89
N LEU A 510 -17.20 -13.91 4.89
CA LEU A 510 -17.31 -15.37 4.88
C LEU A 510 -16.12 -15.95 5.63
N GLU A 511 -16.39 -16.85 6.56
CA GLU A 511 -15.40 -17.67 7.26
C GLU A 511 -15.59 -19.12 6.80
N ILE A 512 -14.63 -19.63 6.04
CA ILE A 512 -14.74 -20.94 5.38
C ILE A 512 -13.77 -21.91 6.05
N SER A 513 -14.27 -23.04 6.53
CA SER A 513 -13.51 -24.03 7.30
C SER A 513 -13.75 -25.45 6.79
N THR A 514 -12.94 -26.41 7.25
CA THR A 514 -13.24 -27.84 7.06
C THR A 514 -14.49 -28.24 7.84
N PRO A 515 -15.28 -29.22 7.34
CA PRO A 515 -16.49 -29.70 8.04
C PRO A 515 -16.17 -30.45 9.35
N ALA A 516 -14.93 -30.90 9.53
CA ALA A 516 -14.46 -31.57 10.73
C ALA A 516 -13.04 -31.13 11.10
N PRO A 517 -12.61 -31.30 12.37
CA PRO A 517 -11.23 -31.06 12.80
C PRO A 517 -10.23 -31.96 12.06
N VAL A 518 -9.20 -31.34 11.45
CA VAL A 518 -8.12 -32.03 10.72
C VAL A 518 -6.84 -31.21 10.82
N ALA A 519 -5.66 -31.81 10.95
CA ALA A 519 -4.39 -31.06 11.02
C ALA A 519 -4.03 -30.36 9.72
N SER A 520 -4.40 -30.92 8.56
CA SER A 520 -4.07 -30.34 7.25
C SER A 520 -5.32 -30.19 6.40
N CYS A 521 -5.47 -29.04 5.75
CA CYS A 521 -6.53 -28.80 4.79
C CYS A 521 -6.01 -28.08 3.55
N ARG A 522 -6.84 -28.10 2.51
CA ARG A 522 -6.66 -27.34 1.29
C ARG A 522 -7.89 -26.45 1.12
N PHE A 523 -7.66 -25.20 0.76
CA PHE A 523 -8.72 -24.32 0.30
C PHE A 523 -8.54 -24.11 -1.20
N LEU A 524 -9.63 -24.20 -1.95
CA LEU A 524 -9.64 -23.89 -3.39
C LEU A 524 -10.89 -23.07 -3.67
N HIS A 525 -10.66 -21.81 -4.05
CA HIS A 525 -11.72 -20.86 -4.33
C HIS A 525 -11.57 -20.30 -5.73
N VAL A 526 -12.70 -20.08 -6.40
CA VAL A 526 -12.78 -19.30 -7.64
C VAL A 526 -13.60 -18.07 -7.36
N LEU A 527 -12.98 -16.92 -7.55
CA LEU A 527 -13.60 -15.61 -7.43
C LEU A 527 -13.71 -15.01 -8.82
N HIS A 528 -14.93 -14.68 -9.25
CA HIS A 528 -15.19 -14.06 -10.54
C HIS A 528 -15.74 -12.65 -10.34
N ALA A 529 -14.94 -11.65 -10.70
CA ALA A 529 -15.29 -10.24 -10.64
C ALA A 529 -16.07 -9.86 -11.90
N ALA A 530 -17.31 -9.41 -11.74
CA ALA A 530 -18.22 -9.17 -12.84
C ALA A 530 -18.83 -7.76 -12.80
N ALA A 531 -19.23 -7.26 -13.97
CA ALA A 531 -20.02 -6.04 -14.07
C ALA A 531 -21.41 -6.26 -13.43
N PRO A 532 -22.08 -5.22 -12.92
CA PRO A 532 -23.35 -5.35 -12.18
C PRO A 532 -24.50 -6.05 -12.92
N SER A 533 -24.47 -6.09 -14.25
CA SER A 533 -25.52 -6.71 -15.08
C SER A 533 -25.30 -8.21 -15.36
N THR A 534 -24.34 -8.86 -14.70
CA THR A 534 -23.97 -10.25 -15.02
C THR A 534 -24.92 -11.23 -14.34
N ALA A 535 -25.79 -11.88 -15.12
CA ALA A 535 -26.83 -12.75 -14.55
C ALA A 535 -26.32 -14.13 -14.13
N VAL A 536 -25.37 -14.71 -14.87
CA VAL A 536 -24.88 -16.08 -14.66
C VAL A 536 -23.35 -16.08 -14.63
N PRO A 537 -22.71 -16.56 -13.54
CA PRO A 537 -21.27 -16.73 -13.52
C PRO A 537 -20.84 -17.90 -14.42
N PRO A 538 -19.65 -17.84 -15.03
CA PRO A 538 -19.03 -19.01 -15.63
C PRO A 538 -18.86 -20.10 -14.57
N ALA A 539 -19.26 -21.33 -14.89
CA ALA A 539 -19.10 -22.44 -13.97
C ALA A 539 -17.62 -22.81 -13.84
N ALA A 540 -17.16 -23.00 -12.60
CA ALA A 540 -15.90 -23.68 -12.34
C ALA A 540 -16.18 -25.13 -11.93
N ALA A 541 -15.33 -26.05 -12.41
CA ALA A 541 -15.40 -27.45 -12.03
C ALA A 541 -14.09 -27.87 -11.41
N ARG A 542 -14.16 -28.45 -10.21
CA ARG A 542 -12.99 -29.08 -9.59
C ARG A 542 -12.50 -30.24 -10.47
N VAL A 543 -11.19 -30.32 -10.64
CA VAL A 543 -10.50 -31.47 -11.23
C VAL A 543 -9.43 -31.94 -10.24
N THR A 544 -9.12 -33.23 -10.21
CA THR A 544 -8.11 -33.77 -9.30
C THR A 544 -7.37 -34.94 -9.93
N THR A 545 -6.14 -35.13 -9.51
CA THR A 545 -5.35 -36.35 -9.70
C THR A 545 -4.89 -36.85 -8.32
N ASP A 546 -4.13 -37.94 -8.30
CA ASP A 546 -3.53 -38.45 -7.06
C ASP A 546 -2.61 -37.40 -6.39
N ALA A 547 -1.95 -36.55 -7.18
CA ALA A 547 -0.95 -35.58 -6.69
C ALA A 547 -1.39 -34.10 -6.74
N GLU A 548 -2.43 -33.77 -7.52
CA GLU A 548 -2.82 -32.39 -7.79
C GLU A 548 -4.31 -32.14 -7.50
N ASP A 549 -4.59 -30.96 -6.96
CA ASP A 549 -5.93 -30.35 -6.98
C ASP A 549 -5.96 -29.32 -8.11
N GLY A 550 -7.12 -29.11 -8.71
CA GLY A 550 -7.22 -28.15 -9.79
C GLY A 550 -8.65 -27.69 -10.07
N VAL A 551 -8.72 -26.75 -10.99
CA VAL A 551 -9.98 -26.18 -11.47
C VAL A 551 -9.97 -26.07 -12.98
N ARG A 552 -11.10 -26.43 -13.59
CA ARG A 552 -11.43 -26.10 -14.97
C ARG A 552 -12.45 -24.98 -14.97
N LEU A 553 -12.18 -23.92 -15.73
CA LEU A 553 -13.11 -22.80 -15.92
C LEU A 553 -13.06 -22.30 -17.36
N VAL A 554 -14.02 -21.47 -17.73
CA VAL A 554 -14.09 -20.81 -19.03
C VAL A 554 -14.07 -19.31 -18.78
N ASP A 555 -13.17 -18.59 -19.43
CA ASP A 555 -13.12 -17.13 -19.29
C ASP A 555 -14.22 -16.42 -20.08
N ALA A 556 -14.31 -15.11 -19.93
CA ALA A 556 -15.31 -14.27 -20.61
C ALA A 556 -15.23 -14.33 -22.15
N GLN A 557 -14.13 -14.81 -22.73
CA GLN A 557 -13.95 -14.99 -24.17
C GLN A 557 -14.29 -16.42 -24.63
N GLY A 558 -14.82 -17.27 -23.75
CA GLY A 558 -15.15 -18.66 -24.06
C GLY A 558 -13.95 -19.59 -24.10
N ARG A 559 -12.78 -19.14 -23.63
CA ARG A 559 -11.55 -19.94 -23.67
C ARG A 559 -11.47 -20.86 -22.46
N PRO A 560 -11.20 -22.17 -22.65
CA PRO A 560 -11.09 -23.10 -21.53
C PRO A 560 -9.72 -22.98 -20.86
N TRP A 561 -9.74 -22.99 -19.53
CA TRP A 561 -8.57 -22.99 -18.67
C TRP A 561 -8.61 -24.21 -17.77
N THR A 562 -7.46 -24.86 -17.58
CA THR A 562 -7.28 -25.81 -16.47
C THR A 562 -6.05 -25.41 -15.66
N VAL A 563 -6.25 -25.19 -14.37
CA VAL A 563 -5.20 -24.80 -13.42
C VAL A 563 -4.99 -25.94 -12.44
N TRP A 564 -3.74 -26.37 -12.28
CA TRP A 564 -3.35 -27.45 -11.38
C TRP A 564 -2.39 -26.93 -10.31
N PHE A 565 -2.58 -27.40 -9.08
CA PHE A 565 -1.77 -27.11 -7.92
C PHE A 565 -1.31 -28.42 -7.28
N ARG A 566 -0.02 -28.52 -6.97
CA ARG A 566 0.51 -29.68 -6.24
C ARG A 566 -0.03 -29.70 -4.82
N ARG A 567 -0.57 -30.85 -4.42
CA ARG A 567 -1.15 -31.02 -3.09
C ARG A 567 -0.08 -30.98 -1.99
N ASP A 568 1.10 -31.53 -2.27
CA ASP A 568 2.20 -31.70 -1.32
C ASP A 568 3.56 -31.41 -1.98
N GLY A 569 4.62 -31.33 -1.16
CA GLY A 569 5.98 -31.10 -1.62
C GLY A 569 6.23 -29.66 -2.08
N GLU A 570 7.07 -29.49 -3.10
CA GLU A 570 7.40 -28.18 -3.68
C GLU A 570 6.16 -27.49 -4.24
N VAL A 571 5.97 -26.22 -3.87
CA VAL A 571 4.85 -25.38 -4.33
C VAL A 571 5.00 -25.13 -5.83
N ALA A 572 4.02 -25.57 -6.61
CA ALA A 572 4.00 -25.38 -8.05
C ALA A 572 2.58 -25.18 -8.56
N CYS A 573 2.46 -24.44 -9.66
CA CYS A 573 1.24 -24.29 -10.42
C CYS A 573 1.52 -24.64 -11.89
N ARG A 574 0.60 -25.36 -12.53
CA ARG A 574 0.65 -25.64 -13.96
C ARG A 574 -0.65 -25.22 -14.61
N LEU A 575 -0.56 -24.34 -15.59
CA LEU A 575 -1.71 -23.90 -16.37
C LEU A 575 -1.69 -24.57 -17.74
N GLN A 576 -2.84 -25.08 -18.17
CA GLN A 576 -3.11 -25.44 -19.55
C GLN A 576 -4.03 -24.37 -20.11
N ALA A 577 -3.43 -23.43 -20.84
CA ALA A 577 -4.14 -22.43 -21.64
C ALA A 577 -4.67 -23.06 -22.94
N PRO A 578 -5.67 -22.46 -23.62
CA PRO A 578 -6.09 -22.91 -24.94
C PRO A 578 -4.91 -22.84 -25.92
N SER A 579 -4.83 -23.80 -26.85
CA SER A 579 -3.95 -23.65 -28.02
C SER A 579 -4.28 -22.34 -28.74
N PRO A 580 -3.29 -21.54 -29.19
CA PRO A 580 -3.57 -20.33 -29.95
C PRO A 580 -4.40 -20.69 -31.18
N VAL A 581 -5.55 -20.04 -31.35
CA VAL A 581 -6.31 -20.12 -32.60
C VAL A 581 -5.41 -19.54 -33.69
N PRO A 582 -5.08 -20.30 -34.76
CA PRO A 582 -4.27 -19.76 -35.84
C PRO A 582 -4.98 -18.55 -36.44
N PRO A 583 -4.25 -17.50 -36.87
CA PRO A 583 -4.87 -16.32 -37.47
C PRO A 583 -5.75 -16.75 -38.65
N PRO A 584 -6.87 -16.05 -38.91
CA PRO A 584 -7.72 -16.36 -40.06
C PRO A 584 -6.85 -16.37 -41.32
N ALA A 585 -6.98 -17.44 -42.11
CA ALA A 585 -6.25 -17.58 -43.36
C ALA A 585 -6.46 -16.31 -44.19
N ALA A 586 -5.36 -15.70 -44.63
CA ALA A 586 -5.42 -14.56 -45.53
C ALA A 586 -6.31 -14.94 -46.73
N PRO A 587 -7.22 -14.05 -47.17
CA PRO A 587 -8.02 -14.34 -48.34
C PRO A 587 -7.09 -14.70 -49.50
N ALA A 588 -7.37 -15.85 -50.13
CA ALA A 588 -6.63 -16.33 -51.29
C ALA A 588 -6.68 -15.25 -52.41
N PRO A 589 -5.59 -15.13 -53.21
CA PRO A 589 -5.36 -13.99 -54.11
C PRO A 589 -6.44 -13.78 -55.16
#